data_AF-A0A1H6DS51-F1
#
_entry.id   AF-A0A1H6DS51-F1
#
_cell.length_a   1.000
_cell.length_b   1.000
_cell.length_c   1.000
_cell.angle_alpha   90.00
_cell.angle_beta   90.00
_cell.angle_gamma   90.00
#
_symmetry.space_group_name_H-M   'P 1'
#
loop_
_entity.id
_entity.type
_entity.pdbx_description
1 polymer ?
#
loop_
_entity_poly.entity_id
_entity_poly.type
_entity_poly.pdbx_seq_one_letter_code
_entity_poly.pdbx_strand_id
1 'polypeptide(L)'
;MLKRAVLLLTLGFCLKLSAADSATDSIPNPTEQDIQEVFGDSLEHGNRAESLLLLAIAFDQQSKNSPTRQEQIGIPYIATAGPGYWVRLFEQETTLSLDTVVNVALILTYAKDQNFTGDERDQAAIKLLSVAAIRDYWPAQVYWAERQLQAWQQRAIPTPMKGGEGEISDEALRTFQYLSNCARIGFAPCQFQLGFWYLQDVTTREAGIELLSAGVEVARRDPRYLSSAETMQDMRKAMSILAQESPDNPYREVLQGRSKLNED
;
A
#
# COMPACT_ATOMS: atom_id res chain seq x y z
N MET A 1 -14.52 0.56 -21.51
CA MET A 1 -15.06 0.40 -20.15
C MET A 1 -14.35 1.31 -19.16
N LEU A 2 -13.01 1.28 -19.05
CA LEU A 2 -12.23 2.22 -18.22
C LEU A 2 -12.57 3.70 -18.48
N LYS A 3 -12.62 4.13 -19.75
CA LYS A 3 -13.07 5.48 -20.11
C LYS A 3 -14.51 5.78 -19.73
N ARG A 4 -15.43 4.80 -19.66
CA ARG A 4 -16.85 5.06 -19.27
C ARG A 4 -16.97 5.30 -17.75
N ALA A 5 -16.28 4.52 -16.93
CA ALA A 5 -16.22 4.73 -15.49
C ALA A 5 -15.59 6.09 -15.14
N VAL A 6 -14.54 6.49 -15.88
CA VAL A 6 -13.88 7.80 -15.68
C VAL A 6 -14.70 8.97 -16.25
N LEU A 7 -15.31 8.83 -17.43
CA LEU A 7 -16.12 9.89 -18.06
C LEU A 7 -17.33 10.28 -17.22
N LEU A 8 -17.87 9.36 -16.40
CA LEU A 8 -19.03 9.62 -15.56
C LEU A 8 -18.66 10.28 -14.22
N LEU A 9 -17.38 10.29 -13.81
CA LEU A 9 -16.90 11.08 -12.66
C LEU A 9 -17.03 12.60 -12.87
N THR A 10 -17.13 13.04 -14.12
CA THR A 10 -17.20 14.46 -14.51
C THR A 10 -18.53 15.14 -14.19
N LEU A 11 -19.60 14.37 -13.93
CA LEU A 11 -20.96 14.90 -13.73
C LEU A 11 -21.28 15.29 -12.27
N GLY A 12 -20.41 14.98 -11.31
CA GLY A 12 -20.67 15.16 -9.87
C GLY A 12 -19.93 16.31 -9.18
N PHE A 13 -18.90 16.90 -9.79
CA PHE A 13 -18.08 17.92 -9.10
C PHE A 13 -18.42 19.34 -9.56
N CYS A 14 -19.07 20.10 -8.67
CA CYS A 14 -19.15 21.56 -8.81
C CYS A 14 -17.74 22.16 -8.68
N LEU A 15 -17.29 22.79 -9.78
CA LEU A 15 -15.97 23.42 -9.92
C LEU A 15 -15.79 24.57 -8.91
N LYS A 16 -14.87 24.42 -7.95
CA LYS A 16 -14.09 25.54 -7.43
C LYS A 16 -12.67 25.43 -7.98
N LEU A 17 -12.40 26.25 -8.99
CA LEU A 17 -11.08 26.37 -9.60
C LEU A 17 -10.26 27.32 -8.70
N SER A 18 -9.32 26.79 -7.91
CA SER A 18 -8.27 27.60 -7.29
C SER A 18 -7.06 27.58 -8.21
N ALA A 19 -6.54 28.74 -8.54
CA ALA A 19 -5.37 28.88 -9.38
C ALA A 19 -4.14 28.33 -8.64
N ALA A 20 -3.49 27.32 -9.20
CA ALA A 20 -2.23 26.80 -8.69
C ALA A 20 -1.13 27.86 -8.92
N ASP A 21 -0.71 28.51 -7.84
CA ASP A 21 0.45 29.38 -7.82
C ASP A 21 1.75 28.55 -7.91
N SER A 22 2.77 29.17 -8.47
CA SER A 22 4.06 28.62 -8.90
C SER A 22 4.74 27.61 -7.96
N ALA A 23 5.31 26.57 -8.59
CA ALA A 23 6.07 25.46 -8.01
C ALA A 23 7.11 25.88 -6.96
N THR A 24 6.84 25.48 -5.72
CA THR A 24 7.87 25.16 -4.73
C THR A 24 7.91 23.64 -4.60
N ASP A 25 9.12 23.10 -4.45
CA ASP A 25 9.46 21.66 -4.40
C ASP A 25 8.90 20.92 -3.14
N SER A 26 7.84 21.47 -2.55
CA SER A 26 7.21 21.00 -1.32
C SER A 26 5.91 20.26 -1.62
N ILE A 27 5.75 19.08 -1.01
CA ILE A 27 4.49 18.33 -0.99
C ILE A 27 3.38 19.28 -0.50
N PRO A 28 2.23 19.38 -1.19
CA PRO A 28 1.11 20.21 -0.74
C PRO A 28 0.69 19.84 0.68
N ASN A 29 0.18 20.81 1.43
CA ASN A 29 -0.29 20.60 2.80
C ASN A 29 -1.75 21.05 2.92
N PRO A 30 -2.71 20.29 2.35
CA PRO A 30 -4.12 20.63 2.45
C PRO A 30 -4.60 20.56 3.90
N THR A 31 -5.65 21.30 4.21
CA THR A 31 -6.30 21.23 5.52
C THR A 31 -7.09 19.93 5.68
N GLU A 32 -7.40 19.55 6.91
CA GLU A 32 -8.29 18.42 7.20
C GLU A 32 -9.66 18.59 6.53
N GLN A 33 -10.17 19.83 6.47
CA GLN A 33 -11.41 20.15 5.77
C GLN A 33 -11.29 19.83 4.27
N ASP A 34 -10.19 20.23 3.60
CA ASP A 34 -9.99 19.95 2.17
C ASP A 34 -9.97 18.44 1.89
N ILE A 35 -9.34 17.66 2.78
CA ILE A 35 -9.30 16.20 2.69
C ILE A 35 -10.71 15.62 2.88
N GLN A 36 -11.45 16.07 3.89
CA GLN A 36 -12.76 15.53 4.22
C GLN A 36 -13.86 15.94 3.21
N GLU A 37 -13.69 17.08 2.53
CA GLU A 37 -14.53 17.48 1.40
C GLU A 37 -14.44 16.50 0.23
N VAL A 38 -13.23 15.98 -0.05
CA VAL A 38 -13.00 15.06 -1.17
C VAL A 38 -13.28 13.60 -0.80
N PHE A 39 -12.72 13.15 0.32
CA PHE A 39 -12.67 11.73 0.68
C PHE A 39 -13.63 11.35 1.80
N GLY A 40 -14.16 12.32 2.55
CA GLY A 40 -14.93 12.03 3.76
C GLY A 40 -14.15 11.12 4.70
N ASP A 41 -14.83 10.09 5.19
CA ASP A 41 -14.22 9.14 6.13
C ASP A 41 -13.67 7.90 5.40
N SER A 42 -13.73 7.84 4.06
CA SER A 42 -13.36 6.65 3.27
C SER A 42 -11.89 6.24 3.44
N LEU A 43 -11.00 7.19 3.74
CA LEU A 43 -9.57 6.92 3.98
C LEU A 43 -9.34 6.04 5.22
N GLU A 44 -10.28 6.05 6.17
CA GLU A 44 -10.18 5.28 7.42
C GLU A 44 -10.79 3.88 7.32
N HIS A 45 -11.57 3.62 6.26
CA HIS A 45 -12.35 2.39 6.09
C HIS A 45 -11.78 1.44 5.03
N GLY A 46 -10.51 1.62 4.66
CA GLY A 46 -9.83 0.78 3.68
C GLY A 46 -9.61 -0.65 4.17
N ASN A 47 -9.57 -1.61 3.24
CA ASN A 47 -9.05 -2.94 3.54
C ASN A 47 -7.51 -2.92 3.72
N ARG A 48 -6.92 -4.04 4.12
CA ARG A 48 -5.47 -4.16 4.36
C ARG A 48 -4.62 -3.63 3.20
N ALA A 49 -4.96 -3.99 1.95
CA ALA A 49 -4.17 -3.57 0.80
C ALA A 49 -4.28 -2.06 0.54
N GLU A 50 -5.46 -1.49 0.77
CA GLU A 50 -5.75 -0.06 0.68
C GLU A 50 -5.00 0.76 1.75
N SER A 51 -5.06 0.33 3.01
CA SER A 51 -4.32 0.94 4.11
C SER A 51 -2.82 0.93 3.84
N LEU A 52 -2.28 -0.22 3.41
CA LEU A 52 -0.85 -0.35 3.10
C LEU A 52 -0.44 0.41 1.83
N LEU A 53 -1.34 0.60 0.86
CA LEU A 53 -1.11 1.48 -0.28
C LEU A 53 -0.93 2.93 0.17
N LEU A 54 -1.84 3.47 0.99
CA LEU A 54 -1.74 4.85 1.49
C LEU A 54 -0.45 5.04 2.31
N LEU A 55 -0.11 4.07 3.16
CA LEU A 55 1.14 4.07 3.90
C LEU A 55 2.36 4.05 2.97
N ALA A 56 2.35 3.18 1.97
CA ALA A 56 3.44 3.08 1.00
C ALA A 56 3.61 4.39 0.21
N ILE A 57 2.52 5.04 -0.22
CA ILE A 57 2.55 6.36 -0.88
C ILE A 57 3.19 7.41 0.05
N ALA A 58 2.82 7.44 1.33
CA ALA A 58 3.42 8.36 2.29
C ALA A 58 4.93 8.14 2.49
N PHE A 59 5.39 6.88 2.41
CA PHE A 59 6.82 6.56 2.44
C PHE A 59 7.54 6.92 1.14
N ASP A 60 6.88 6.75 0.00
CA ASP A 60 7.43 7.01 -1.34
C ASP A 60 7.97 8.43 -1.47
N GLN A 61 7.18 9.40 -1.01
CA GLN A 61 7.48 10.83 -1.12
C GLN A 61 8.57 11.29 -0.15
N GLN A 62 8.79 10.53 0.93
CA GLN A 62 9.74 10.87 1.98
C GLN A 62 11.05 10.07 1.87
N SER A 63 11.04 8.93 1.19
CA SER A 63 12.21 8.07 1.05
C SER A 63 13.21 8.65 0.06
N LYS A 64 14.46 8.87 0.51
CA LYS A 64 15.56 9.34 -0.35
C LYS A 64 15.86 8.40 -1.51
N ASN A 65 15.57 7.11 -1.34
CA ASN A 65 15.90 6.07 -2.30
C ASN A 65 14.71 5.66 -3.18
N SER A 66 13.57 6.34 -3.07
CA SER A 66 12.46 6.06 -3.97
C SER A 66 12.73 6.59 -5.38
N PRO A 67 12.54 5.77 -6.42
CA PRO A 67 12.64 6.21 -7.82
C PRO A 67 11.50 7.15 -8.24
N THR A 68 10.35 7.13 -7.55
CA THR A 68 9.13 7.86 -7.93
C THR A 68 8.81 9.02 -7.01
N ARG A 69 9.76 9.41 -6.16
CA ARG A 69 9.60 10.49 -5.18
C ARG A 69 9.13 11.83 -5.76
N GLN A 70 9.52 12.12 -7.00
CA GLN A 70 9.23 13.40 -7.67
C GLN A 70 7.83 13.45 -8.30
N GLU A 71 7.12 12.33 -8.33
CA GLU A 71 5.78 12.25 -8.90
C GLU A 71 4.76 12.91 -7.97
N GLN A 72 3.82 13.67 -8.53
CA GLN A 72 2.79 14.41 -7.79
C GLN A 72 1.63 13.50 -7.35
N ILE A 73 1.93 12.45 -6.60
CA ILE A 73 0.99 11.37 -6.27
C ILE A 73 0.42 11.51 -4.85
N GLY A 74 -0.83 11.15 -4.65
CA GLY A 74 -1.39 10.91 -3.33
C GLY A 74 -2.40 11.94 -2.86
N ILE A 75 -2.92 11.71 -1.65
CA ILE A 75 -3.99 12.49 -1.03
C ILE A 75 -3.72 14.00 -1.02
N PRO A 76 -2.50 14.49 -0.70
CA PRO A 76 -2.26 15.93 -0.66
C PRO A 76 -2.46 16.64 -2.00
N TYR A 77 -2.02 16.02 -3.09
CA TYR A 77 -2.15 16.56 -4.44
C TYR A 77 -3.59 16.51 -4.96
N ILE A 78 -4.33 15.44 -4.62
CA ILE A 78 -5.73 15.31 -5.00
C ILE A 78 -6.60 16.32 -4.24
N ALA A 79 -6.39 16.48 -2.93
CA ALA A 79 -7.16 17.43 -2.12
C ALA A 79 -6.90 18.87 -2.56
N THR A 80 -5.65 19.22 -2.90
CA THR A 80 -5.29 20.59 -3.31
C THR A 80 -5.77 20.93 -4.72
N ALA A 81 -5.56 20.05 -5.70
CA ALA A 81 -5.94 20.30 -7.10
C ALA A 81 -7.42 19.98 -7.38
N GLY A 82 -8.04 19.15 -6.54
CA GLY A 82 -9.39 18.62 -6.70
C GLY A 82 -9.46 17.38 -7.61
N PRO A 83 -10.41 16.45 -7.38
CA PRO A 83 -10.56 15.24 -8.21
C PRO A 83 -10.79 15.51 -9.69
N GLY A 84 -11.54 16.57 -10.00
CA GLY A 84 -11.87 16.95 -11.39
C GLY A 84 -10.64 17.32 -12.22
N TYR A 85 -9.58 17.86 -11.60
CA TYR A 85 -8.33 18.16 -12.29
C TYR A 85 -7.68 16.88 -12.84
N TRP A 86 -7.50 15.87 -11.98
CA TRP A 86 -6.87 14.60 -12.32
C TRP A 86 -7.70 13.79 -13.33
N VAL A 87 -9.03 13.77 -13.16
CA VAL A 87 -9.94 13.13 -14.13
C VAL A 87 -9.82 13.79 -15.50
N ARG A 88 -9.77 15.13 -15.56
CA ARG A 88 -9.61 15.85 -16.82
C ARG A 88 -8.26 15.57 -17.49
N LEU A 89 -7.16 15.50 -16.74
CA LEU A 89 -5.85 15.10 -17.28
C LEU A 89 -5.93 13.71 -17.90
N PHE A 90 -6.54 12.76 -17.20
CA PHE A 90 -6.71 11.39 -17.68
C PHE A 90 -7.51 11.30 -18.99
N GLU A 91 -8.46 12.20 -19.21
CA GLU A 91 -9.25 12.24 -20.45
C GLU A 91 -8.50 12.88 -21.62
N GLN A 92 -7.64 13.87 -21.33
CA GLN A 92 -7.00 14.72 -22.33
C GLN A 92 -5.64 14.20 -22.79
N GLU A 93 -4.93 13.47 -21.92
CA GLU A 93 -3.60 12.96 -22.20
C GLU A 93 -3.63 11.78 -23.18
N THR A 94 -2.87 11.90 -24.28
CA THR A 94 -2.62 10.79 -25.21
C THR A 94 -1.78 9.70 -24.59
N THR A 95 -0.79 10.10 -23.76
CA THR A 95 0.08 9.20 -23.01
C THR A 95 -0.02 9.58 -21.54
N LEU A 96 -0.72 8.74 -20.77
CA LEU A 96 -0.97 9.01 -19.35
C LEU A 96 0.34 8.98 -18.55
N SER A 97 0.61 10.07 -17.81
CA SER A 97 1.69 10.13 -16.81
C SER A 97 1.40 9.21 -15.62
N LEU A 98 2.43 8.91 -14.81
CA LEU A 98 2.28 8.00 -13.66
C LEU A 98 1.40 8.63 -12.58
N ASP A 99 1.60 9.90 -12.26
CA ASP A 99 0.79 10.66 -11.31
C ASP A 99 -0.70 10.70 -11.68
N THR A 100 -1.03 10.97 -12.95
CA THR A 100 -2.40 10.93 -13.46
C THR A 100 -3.04 9.55 -13.28
N VAL A 101 -2.32 8.47 -13.63
CA VAL A 101 -2.82 7.10 -13.46
C VAL A 101 -3.11 6.79 -11.99
N VAL A 102 -2.17 7.09 -11.10
CA VAL A 102 -2.28 6.73 -9.69
C VAL A 102 -3.33 7.61 -8.99
N ASN A 103 -3.34 8.91 -9.23
CA ASN A 103 -4.29 9.81 -8.58
C ASN A 103 -5.73 9.52 -8.99
N VAL A 104 -5.98 9.21 -10.27
CA VAL A 104 -7.32 8.76 -10.68
C VAL A 104 -7.69 7.42 -10.05
N ALA A 105 -6.73 6.52 -9.85
CA ALA A 105 -6.99 5.28 -9.12
C ALA A 105 -7.39 5.56 -7.66
N LEU A 106 -6.68 6.46 -6.96
CA LEU A 106 -7.01 6.83 -5.58
C LEU A 106 -8.36 7.54 -5.48
N ILE A 107 -8.71 8.39 -6.44
CA ILE A 107 -10.05 9.01 -6.52
C ILE A 107 -11.11 7.94 -6.66
N LEU A 108 -10.92 6.97 -7.56
CA LEU A 108 -11.85 5.85 -7.73
C LEU A 108 -11.96 5.00 -6.44
N THR A 109 -10.87 4.80 -5.71
CA THR A 109 -10.90 4.01 -4.48
C THR A 109 -11.57 4.75 -3.31
N TYR A 110 -11.27 6.03 -3.11
CA TYR A 110 -11.53 6.71 -1.83
C TYR A 110 -12.48 7.91 -1.88
N ALA A 111 -12.89 8.43 -3.03
CA ALA A 111 -13.74 9.62 -3.06
C ALA A 111 -15.11 9.36 -2.39
N LYS A 112 -15.59 10.33 -1.59
CA LYS A 112 -16.77 10.26 -0.71
C LYS A 112 -18.09 10.05 -1.45
N ASP A 113 -18.18 10.59 -2.66
CA ASP A 113 -19.38 10.60 -3.47
C ASP A 113 -19.18 9.67 -4.67
N GLN A 114 -20.28 9.13 -5.22
CA GLN A 114 -20.55 8.90 -6.66
C GLN A 114 -21.54 7.74 -6.88
N ASN A 115 -22.52 8.01 -7.75
CA ASN A 115 -23.70 7.21 -8.13
C ASN A 115 -23.41 5.86 -8.85
N PHE A 116 -22.28 5.20 -8.60
CA PHE A 116 -21.91 3.93 -9.25
C PHE A 116 -22.09 2.74 -8.32
N THR A 117 -22.34 1.58 -8.92
CA THR A 117 -22.18 0.30 -8.24
C THR A 117 -20.70 0.12 -7.88
N GLY A 118 -20.39 -0.12 -6.61
CA GLY A 118 -19.01 -0.21 -6.09
C GLY A 118 -18.08 -1.09 -6.95
N ASP A 119 -18.60 -2.21 -7.48
CA ASP A 119 -17.81 -3.19 -8.22
C ASP A 119 -17.13 -2.65 -9.49
N GLU A 120 -17.79 -1.83 -10.31
CA GLU A 120 -17.19 -1.29 -11.55
C GLU A 120 -16.07 -0.29 -11.25
N ARG A 121 -16.28 0.51 -10.21
CA ARG A 121 -15.33 1.52 -9.73
C ARG A 121 -14.09 0.85 -9.18
N ASP A 122 -14.28 -0.16 -8.35
CA ASP A 122 -13.19 -0.93 -7.74
C ASP A 122 -12.38 -1.63 -8.83
N GLN A 123 -13.03 -2.29 -9.80
CA GLN A 123 -12.34 -2.90 -10.94
C GLN A 123 -11.51 -1.88 -11.76
N ALA A 124 -12.03 -0.68 -11.96
CA ALA A 124 -11.31 0.39 -12.65
C ALA A 124 -10.09 0.85 -11.85
N ALA A 125 -10.23 1.09 -10.54
CA ALA A 125 -9.14 1.46 -9.65
C ALA A 125 -8.03 0.40 -9.64
N ILE A 126 -8.42 -0.88 -9.50
CA ILE A 126 -7.53 -2.04 -9.53
C ILE A 126 -6.75 -2.10 -10.84
N LYS A 127 -7.42 -1.86 -11.96
CA LYS A 127 -6.79 -1.86 -13.28
C LYS A 127 -5.75 -0.76 -13.41
N LEU A 128 -6.05 0.45 -12.93
CA LEU A 128 -5.09 1.56 -12.94
C LEU A 128 -3.90 1.29 -12.03
N LEU A 129 -4.12 0.78 -10.82
CA LEU A 129 -3.03 0.39 -9.91
C LEU A 129 -2.20 -0.75 -10.50
N SER A 130 -2.79 -1.69 -11.22
CA SER A 130 -2.04 -2.74 -11.93
C SER A 130 -1.15 -2.16 -13.03
N VAL A 131 -1.64 -1.15 -13.77
CA VAL A 131 -0.82 -0.42 -14.75
C VAL A 131 0.34 0.30 -14.07
N ALA A 132 0.10 0.97 -12.94
CA ALA A 132 1.14 1.63 -12.16
C ALA A 132 2.20 0.62 -11.64
N ALA A 133 1.77 -0.54 -11.14
CA ALA A 133 2.66 -1.59 -10.67
C ALA A 133 3.56 -2.16 -11.77
N ILE A 134 3.03 -2.30 -12.99
CA ILE A 134 3.80 -2.70 -14.20
C ILE A 134 4.81 -1.63 -14.60
N ARG A 135 4.53 -0.36 -14.30
CA ARG A 135 5.44 0.79 -14.51
C ARG A 135 6.40 1.01 -13.34
N ASP A 136 6.71 -0.04 -12.59
CA ASP A 136 7.63 -0.03 -11.44
C ASP A 136 7.27 0.92 -10.29
N TYR A 137 5.99 1.32 -10.19
CA TYR A 137 5.51 2.09 -9.04
C TYR A 137 5.35 1.18 -7.82
N TRP A 138 6.36 1.18 -6.94
CA TRP A 138 6.43 0.23 -5.83
C TRP A 138 5.25 0.30 -4.84
N PRO A 139 4.60 1.44 -4.55
CA PRO A 139 3.40 1.44 -3.70
C PRO A 139 2.23 0.68 -4.33
N ALA A 140 2.06 0.76 -5.66
CA ALA A 140 1.07 -0.07 -6.35
C ALA A 140 1.48 -1.56 -6.41
N GLN A 141 2.78 -1.86 -6.42
CA GLN A 141 3.27 -3.24 -6.27
C GLN A 141 2.90 -3.83 -4.90
N VAL A 142 3.00 -3.04 -3.82
CA VAL A 142 2.52 -3.41 -2.47
C VAL A 142 1.03 -3.72 -2.49
N TYR A 143 0.22 -2.79 -3.01
CA TYR A 143 -1.23 -2.98 -3.13
C TYR A 143 -1.57 -4.28 -3.86
N TRP A 144 -0.94 -4.51 -5.02
CA TRP A 144 -1.21 -5.71 -5.81
C TRP A 144 -0.81 -6.99 -5.07
N ALA A 145 0.37 -7.01 -4.45
CA ALA A 145 0.86 -8.17 -3.73
C ALA A 145 -0.03 -8.52 -2.51
N GLU A 146 -0.43 -7.53 -1.73
CA GLU A 146 -1.31 -7.72 -0.56
C GLU A 146 -2.69 -8.27 -0.97
N ARG A 147 -3.26 -7.75 -2.06
CA ARG A 147 -4.52 -8.31 -2.60
C ARG A 147 -4.36 -9.74 -3.05
N GLN A 148 -3.22 -10.07 -3.65
CA GLN A 148 -2.96 -11.42 -4.11
C GLN A 148 -2.84 -12.40 -2.94
N LEU A 149 -2.07 -12.03 -1.90
CA LEU A 149 -1.93 -12.81 -0.68
C LEU A 149 -3.29 -13.02 0.01
N GLN A 150 -4.10 -11.96 0.10
CA GLN A 150 -5.45 -12.05 0.65
C GLN A 150 -6.35 -13.00 -0.16
N ALA A 151 -6.29 -12.93 -1.50
CA ALA A 151 -7.07 -13.78 -2.39
C ALA A 151 -6.65 -15.25 -2.30
N TRP A 152 -5.36 -15.55 -2.09
CA TRP A 152 -4.92 -16.92 -1.81
C TRP A 152 -5.39 -17.41 -0.45
N GLN A 153 -5.28 -16.58 0.59
CA GLN A 153 -5.76 -16.93 1.93
C GLN A 153 -7.26 -17.24 1.95
N GLN A 154 -8.08 -16.43 1.28
CA GLN A 154 -9.53 -16.65 1.17
C GLN A 154 -9.89 -17.94 0.43
N ARG A 155 -9.07 -18.35 -0.54
CA ARG A 155 -9.25 -19.59 -1.32
C ARG A 155 -8.54 -20.80 -0.70
N ALA A 156 -7.92 -20.63 0.47
CA ALA A 156 -7.05 -21.64 1.10
C ALA A 156 -5.97 -22.19 0.13
N ILE A 157 -5.49 -21.35 -0.79
CA ILE A 157 -4.39 -21.68 -1.68
C ILE A 157 -3.10 -21.51 -0.87
N PRO A 158 -2.26 -22.56 -0.73
CA PRO A 158 -0.98 -22.42 -0.07
C PRO A 158 -0.12 -21.43 -0.86
N THR A 159 0.62 -20.58 -0.15
CA THR A 159 1.56 -19.65 -0.79
C THR A 159 2.61 -20.48 -1.55
N PRO A 160 2.85 -20.23 -2.84
CA PRO A 160 3.73 -21.08 -3.62
C PRO A 160 5.17 -21.04 -3.11
N MET A 161 5.76 -22.22 -2.91
CA MET A 161 7.11 -22.35 -2.36
C MET A 161 8.16 -22.24 -3.46
N LYS A 162 9.27 -21.55 -3.18
CA LYS A 162 10.43 -21.54 -4.08
C LYS A 162 11.21 -22.85 -3.91
N GLY A 163 10.87 -23.88 -4.68
CA GLY A 163 11.57 -25.17 -4.67
C GLY A 163 10.72 -26.42 -4.44
N GLY A 164 9.39 -26.29 -4.34
CA GLY A 164 8.50 -27.45 -4.38
C GLY A 164 8.45 -28.08 -5.77
N GLU A 165 8.21 -29.39 -5.85
CA GLU A 165 7.85 -30.04 -7.12
C GLU A 165 6.49 -29.51 -7.60
N GLY A 166 6.52 -28.46 -8.41
CA GLY A 166 5.36 -27.78 -8.96
C GLY A 166 5.78 -26.51 -9.68
N GLU A 167 5.14 -26.22 -10.81
CA GLU A 167 5.37 -24.99 -11.55
C GLU A 167 4.87 -23.80 -10.71
N ILE A 168 5.79 -22.91 -10.32
CA ILE A 168 5.43 -21.64 -9.66
C ILE A 168 4.64 -20.83 -10.68
N SER A 169 3.39 -20.46 -10.36
CA SER A 169 2.59 -19.65 -11.27
C SER A 169 3.24 -18.27 -11.50
N ASP A 170 3.05 -17.70 -12.69
CA ASP A 170 3.51 -16.34 -13.00
C ASP A 170 3.00 -15.30 -11.99
N GLU A 171 1.79 -15.53 -11.48
CA GLU A 171 1.17 -14.71 -10.43
C GLU A 171 1.97 -14.76 -9.13
N ALA A 172 2.45 -15.95 -8.74
CA ALA A 172 3.25 -16.13 -7.54
C ALA A 172 4.64 -15.55 -7.66
N LEU A 173 5.30 -15.77 -8.81
CA LEU A 173 6.59 -15.16 -9.12
C LEU A 173 6.49 -13.63 -9.08
N ARG A 174 5.44 -13.06 -9.67
CA ARG A 174 5.20 -11.62 -9.65
C ARG A 174 4.94 -11.08 -8.25
N THR A 175 4.10 -11.76 -7.46
CA THR A 175 3.84 -11.39 -6.05
C THR A 175 5.14 -11.34 -5.27
N PHE A 176 5.97 -12.38 -5.40
CA PHE A 176 7.27 -12.46 -4.74
C PHE A 176 8.21 -11.33 -5.19
N GLN A 177 8.26 -11.03 -6.49
CA GLN A 177 9.07 -9.93 -7.03
C GLN A 177 8.62 -8.56 -6.50
N TYR A 178 7.31 -8.31 -6.45
CA TYR A 178 6.76 -7.07 -5.92
C TYR A 178 7.07 -6.88 -4.43
N LEU A 179 6.88 -7.94 -3.63
CA LEU A 179 7.28 -7.93 -2.23
C LEU A 179 8.79 -7.69 -2.06
N SER A 180 9.61 -8.34 -2.89
CA SER A 180 11.08 -8.18 -2.89
C SER A 180 11.50 -6.74 -3.20
N ASN A 181 10.82 -6.09 -4.15
CA ASN A 181 11.09 -4.70 -4.51
C ASN A 181 10.83 -3.74 -3.34
N CYS A 182 9.65 -3.78 -2.73
CA CYS A 182 9.35 -2.89 -1.61
C CYS A 182 10.15 -3.23 -0.34
N ALA A 183 10.47 -4.51 -0.09
CA ALA A 183 11.36 -4.89 1.02
C ALA A 183 12.76 -4.29 0.86
N ARG A 184 13.28 -4.21 -0.38
CA ARG A 184 14.58 -3.59 -0.71
C ARG A 184 14.56 -2.06 -0.54
N ILE A 185 13.40 -1.41 -0.73
CA ILE A 185 13.21 0.01 -0.38
C ILE A 185 13.22 0.22 1.15
N GLY A 186 13.11 -0.85 1.93
CA GLY A 186 13.05 -0.82 3.39
C GLY A 186 11.64 -0.70 3.94
N PHE A 187 10.61 -1.09 3.17
CA PHE A 187 9.23 -1.07 3.63
C PHE A 187 8.93 -2.27 4.52
N ALA A 188 8.73 -2.04 5.83
CA ALA A 188 8.59 -3.11 6.83
C ALA A 188 7.48 -4.13 6.53
N PRO A 189 6.26 -3.74 6.09
CA PRO A 189 5.22 -4.70 5.71
C PRO A 189 5.67 -5.75 4.69
N CYS A 190 6.47 -5.35 3.69
CA CYS A 190 6.99 -6.28 2.71
C CYS A 190 8.06 -7.22 3.28
N GLN A 191 8.89 -6.73 4.21
CA GLN A 191 9.84 -7.58 4.94
C GLN A 191 9.11 -8.62 5.78
N PHE A 192 7.99 -8.25 6.42
CA PHE A 192 7.15 -9.21 7.13
C PHE A 192 6.52 -10.25 6.21
N GLN A 193 5.90 -9.83 5.10
CA GLN A 193 5.28 -10.77 4.16
C GLN A 193 6.30 -11.74 3.54
N LEU A 194 7.48 -11.27 3.14
CA LEU A 194 8.55 -12.16 2.67
C LEU A 194 9.07 -13.07 3.78
N GLY A 195 9.24 -12.55 4.99
CA GLY A 195 9.65 -13.35 6.14
C GLY A 195 8.66 -14.50 6.38
N PHE A 196 7.35 -14.20 6.41
CA PHE A 196 6.32 -15.23 6.54
C PHE A 196 6.28 -16.20 5.36
N TRP A 197 6.56 -15.73 4.14
CA TRP A 197 6.67 -16.58 2.97
C TRP A 197 7.82 -17.59 3.12
N TYR A 198 9.01 -17.13 3.48
CA TYR A 198 10.19 -17.98 3.62
C TYR A 198 10.12 -18.95 4.79
N LEU A 199 9.39 -18.63 5.85
CA LEU A 199 9.18 -19.54 6.98
C LEU A 199 8.33 -20.77 6.64
N GLN A 200 7.68 -20.79 5.49
CA GLN A 200 6.91 -21.96 5.04
C GLN A 200 7.83 -23.12 4.66
N ASP A 201 9.08 -22.85 4.25
CA ASP A 201 10.06 -23.85 3.86
C ASP A 201 11.23 -23.88 4.85
N VAL A 202 11.58 -25.09 5.33
CA VAL A 202 12.67 -25.29 6.28
C VAL A 202 14.02 -24.83 5.73
N THR A 203 14.25 -24.95 4.42
CA THR A 203 15.50 -24.59 3.75
C THR A 203 15.71 -23.08 3.67
N THR A 204 14.63 -22.30 3.71
CA THR A 204 14.67 -20.84 3.67
C THR A 204 14.31 -20.19 5.01
N ARG A 205 14.17 -20.98 6.07
CA ARG A 205 13.74 -20.51 7.39
C ARG A 205 14.64 -19.40 7.94
N GLU A 206 15.96 -19.55 7.83
CA GLU A 206 16.94 -18.58 8.32
C GLU A 206 16.75 -17.21 7.64
N ALA A 207 16.64 -17.19 6.31
CA ALA A 207 16.35 -15.96 5.56
C ALA A 207 15.00 -15.34 5.98
N GLY A 208 14.00 -16.17 6.29
CA GLY A 208 12.72 -15.73 6.84
C GLY A 208 12.89 -15.01 8.18
N ILE A 209 13.69 -15.55 9.09
CA ILE A 209 13.99 -14.96 10.40
C ILE A 209 14.75 -13.64 10.27
N GLU A 210 15.72 -13.57 9.38
CA GLU A 210 16.46 -12.32 9.09
C GLU A 210 15.52 -11.21 8.61
N LEU A 211 14.60 -11.53 7.69
CA LEU A 211 13.62 -10.58 7.17
C LEU A 211 12.63 -10.11 8.24
N LEU A 212 12.14 -11.03 9.09
CA LEU A 212 11.27 -10.65 10.20
C LEU A 212 11.99 -9.73 11.20
N SER A 213 13.24 -10.04 11.53
CA SER A 213 14.07 -9.22 12.42
C SER A 213 14.29 -7.81 11.84
N ALA A 214 14.65 -7.73 10.56
CA ALA A 214 14.81 -6.47 9.84
C ALA A 214 13.50 -5.64 9.84
N GLY A 215 12.36 -6.30 9.57
CA GLY A 215 11.04 -5.66 9.60
C GLY A 215 10.69 -5.08 10.97
N VAL A 216 10.95 -5.82 12.06
CA VAL A 216 10.73 -5.33 13.43
C VAL A 216 11.61 -4.12 13.72
N GLU A 217 12.89 -4.17 13.33
CA GLU A 217 13.82 -3.07 13.59
C GLU A 217 13.43 -1.79 12.85
N VAL A 218 13.04 -1.91 11.58
CA VAL A 218 12.54 -0.78 10.78
C VAL A 218 11.24 -0.24 11.38
N ALA A 219 10.27 -1.12 11.67
CA ALA A 219 8.97 -0.73 12.20
C ALA A 219 9.06 0.02 13.54
N ARG A 220 10.00 -0.38 14.41
CA ARG A 220 10.21 0.27 15.71
C ARG A 220 10.86 1.65 15.64
N ARG A 221 11.63 1.93 14.58
CA ARG A 221 12.35 3.20 14.41
C ARG A 221 11.52 4.29 13.75
N ASP A 222 10.43 3.94 13.07
CA ASP A 222 9.60 4.88 12.34
C ASP A 222 8.16 4.91 12.91
N PRO A 223 7.76 6.01 13.58
CA PRO A 223 6.45 6.12 14.22
C PRO A 223 5.26 5.91 13.28
N ARG A 224 5.42 6.12 11.96
CA ARG A 224 4.34 5.93 10.98
C ARG A 224 3.88 4.48 10.89
N TYR A 225 4.76 3.52 11.20
CA TYR A 225 4.38 2.11 11.27
C TYR A 225 3.57 1.79 12.53
N LEU A 226 3.79 2.52 13.62
CA LEU A 226 3.09 2.30 14.89
C LEU A 226 1.63 2.74 14.83
N SER A 227 1.30 3.66 13.92
CA SER A 227 -0.08 4.07 13.61
C SER A 227 -0.79 3.18 12.59
N SER A 228 -0.09 2.23 11.94
CA SER A 228 -0.72 1.28 11.01
C SER A 228 -1.12 0.00 11.74
N ALA A 229 -2.43 -0.27 11.80
CA ALA A 229 -2.97 -1.47 12.43
C ALA A 229 -2.45 -2.76 11.76
N GLU A 230 -2.35 -2.75 10.43
CA GLU A 230 -1.86 -3.85 9.60
C GLU A 230 -0.39 -4.16 9.92
N THR A 231 0.44 -3.12 9.96
CA THR A 231 1.87 -3.27 10.27
C THR A 231 2.06 -3.75 11.71
N MET A 232 1.30 -3.21 12.66
CA MET A 232 1.35 -3.62 14.06
C MET A 232 0.87 -5.06 14.29
N GLN A 233 -0.09 -5.55 13.50
CA GLN A 233 -0.49 -6.95 13.51
C GLN A 233 0.66 -7.85 13.03
N ASP A 234 1.28 -7.52 11.90
CA ASP A 234 2.39 -8.31 11.36
C ASP A 234 3.60 -8.29 12.29
N MET A 235 3.95 -7.13 12.86
CA MET A 235 5.05 -6.98 13.79
C MET A 235 4.84 -7.84 15.06
N ARG A 236 3.62 -7.89 15.60
CA ARG A 236 3.31 -8.78 16.75
C ARG A 236 3.52 -10.25 16.41
N LYS A 237 3.04 -10.68 15.23
CA LYS A 237 3.23 -12.05 14.74
C LYS A 237 4.72 -12.35 14.56
N ALA A 238 5.47 -11.43 13.94
CA ALA A 238 6.91 -11.55 13.74
C ALA A 238 7.66 -11.70 15.07
N MET A 239 7.41 -10.81 16.03
CA MET A 239 8.04 -10.87 17.36
C MET A 239 7.73 -12.18 18.09
N SER A 240 6.50 -12.69 17.99
CA SER A 240 6.14 -13.98 18.59
C SER A 240 6.94 -15.14 18.00
N ILE A 241 7.16 -15.14 16.68
CA ILE A 241 7.97 -16.17 16.01
C ILE A 241 9.44 -16.03 16.44
N LEU A 242 9.98 -14.82 16.39
CA LEU A 242 11.36 -14.55 16.76
C LEU A 242 11.68 -14.96 18.21
N ALA A 243 10.75 -14.74 19.14
CA ALA A 243 10.90 -15.15 20.54
C ALA A 243 10.90 -16.68 20.75
N GLN A 244 10.31 -17.45 19.82
CA GLN A 244 10.32 -18.92 19.87
C GLN A 244 11.63 -19.50 19.32
N GLU A 245 12.24 -18.84 18.33
CA GLU A 245 13.47 -19.33 17.68
C GLU A 245 14.75 -19.11 18.49
N SER A 246 14.76 -18.21 19.47
CA SER A 246 15.93 -17.99 20.34
C SER A 246 15.52 -17.71 21.79
N PRO A 247 15.95 -18.53 22.77
CA PRO A 247 15.64 -18.32 24.19
C PRO A 247 16.16 -16.98 24.74
N ASP A 248 17.26 -16.48 24.17
CA ASP A 248 17.93 -15.22 24.52
C ASP A 248 17.43 -14.04 23.68
N ASN A 249 16.32 -14.22 22.95
CA ASN A 249 15.80 -13.17 22.08
C ASN A 249 15.28 -11.97 22.91
N PRO A 250 15.76 -10.74 22.65
CA PRO A 250 15.36 -9.53 23.38
C PRO A 250 13.85 -9.21 23.29
N TYR A 251 13.11 -9.81 22.35
CA TYR A 251 11.67 -9.60 22.20
C TYR A 251 10.82 -10.37 23.21
N ARG A 252 11.39 -11.35 23.93
CA ARG A 252 10.65 -12.19 24.88
C ARG A 252 10.10 -11.40 26.07
N GLU A 253 10.91 -10.51 26.64
CA GLU A 253 10.51 -9.65 27.77
C GLU A 253 9.41 -8.66 27.38
N VAL A 254 9.48 -8.12 26.15
CA VAL A 254 8.49 -7.17 25.62
C VAL A 254 7.10 -7.81 25.50
N LEU A 255 7.03 -9.09 25.09
CA LEU A 255 5.77 -9.82 24.99
C LEU A 255 5.21 -10.21 26.37
N GLN A 256 6.09 -10.56 27.32
CA GLN A 256 5.68 -10.92 28.69
C GLN A 256 5.22 -9.70 29.52
N GLY A 257 5.82 -8.52 29.31
CA GLY A 257 5.44 -7.28 30.00
C GLY A 257 4.04 -6.77 29.63
N ARG A 258 3.54 -7.05 28.43
CA ARG A 258 2.18 -6.69 27.99
C ARG A 258 1.09 -7.64 28.51
N SER A 259 1.41 -8.90 28.75
CA SER A 259 0.45 -9.86 29.34
C SER A 259 0.03 -9.45 30.74
N LYS A 260 0.97 -8.90 31.53
CA LYS A 260 0.71 -8.46 32.91
C LYS A 260 -0.11 -7.18 33.03
N LEU A 261 -0.19 -6.37 31.96
CA LEU A 261 -0.96 -5.12 31.94
C LEU A 261 -2.42 -5.31 31.53
N ASN A 262 -2.80 -6.51 31.07
CA ASN A 262 -4.18 -6.87 30.72
C ASN A 262 -4.82 -7.82 31.75
N GLU A 263 -4.15 -8.07 32.88
CA GLU A 263 -4.64 -8.88 34.01
C GLU A 263 -4.99 -8.02 35.25
N ASP A 264 -4.85 -6.70 35.16
CA ASP A 264 -5.31 -5.70 36.13
C ASP A 264 -6.43 -4.83 35.51
#